data_AF-A0A7Y5C626-F1
#
_entry.id   AF-A0A7Y5C626-F1
#
_cell.length_a   1.000
_cell.length_b   1.000
_cell.length_c   1.000
_cell.angle_alpha   90.00
_cell.angle_beta   90.00
_cell.angle_gamma   90.00
#
_symmetry.space_group_name_H-M   'P 1'
#
loop_
_entity.id
_entity.type
_entity.pdbx_description
1 polymer ?
#
loop_
_entity_poly.entity_id
_entity_poly.type
_entity_poly.pdbx_seq_one_letter_code
_entity_poly.pdbx_strand_id
1 'polypeptide(L)'
;MIQQIRAKQERVIEAVRRGLEGLAAVEFIQQSGYAMTPAGIVKHLRAMGGRGHIQDLIHEGMSNFEILQGCFPEDDLSHMKPVPPSQEELFAHGGSSSLHPIAPHPTNIYELRKMAIKVPADLYEAIRLASKAEGKSQNDLIVDVLTTALSRVPLHGGEEHPASDYD
;
A
#
# COMPACT_ATOMS: atom_id res chain seq x y z
N MET A 1 34.36 1.55 8.06
CA MET A 1 33.73 1.91 9.36
C MET A 1 32.56 2.88 9.17
N ILE A 2 32.72 3.96 8.39
CA ILE A 2 31.64 4.92 8.07
C ILE A 2 30.41 4.23 7.44
N GLN A 3 30.61 3.32 6.48
CA GLN A 3 29.52 2.55 5.85
C GLN A 3 28.61 1.81 6.86
N GLN A 4 29.19 1.18 7.88
CA GLN A 4 28.40 0.51 8.93
C GLN A 4 27.63 1.50 9.79
N ILE A 5 28.17 2.69 10.02
CA ILE A 5 27.47 3.76 10.76
C ILE A 5 26.27 4.26 9.95
N ARG A 6 26.43 4.43 8.63
CA ARG A 6 25.35 4.87 7.74
C ARG A 6 24.25 3.83 7.58
N ALA A 7 24.61 2.56 7.45
CA ALA A 7 23.63 1.48 7.44
C ALA A 7 22.83 1.41 8.75
N LYS A 8 23.48 1.63 9.91
CA LYS A 8 22.77 1.75 11.19
C LYS A 8 21.84 2.96 11.23
N GLN A 9 22.26 4.11 10.71
CA GLN A 9 21.43 5.32 10.66
C GLN A 9 20.23 5.17 9.72
N GLU A 10 20.39 4.47 8.61
CA GLU A 10 19.31 4.13 7.70
C GLU A 10 18.25 3.28 8.43
N ARG A 11 18.67 2.25 9.19
CA ARG A 11 17.76 1.46 10.04
C ARG A 11 17.10 2.30 11.14
N VAL A 12 17.79 3.30 11.67
CA VAL A 12 17.19 4.25 12.63
C VAL A 12 16.11 5.11 11.97
N ILE A 13 16.34 5.61 10.76
CA ILE A 13 15.32 6.35 9.99
C ILE A 13 14.11 5.46 9.71
N GLU A 14 14.34 4.21 9.32
CA GLU A 14 13.27 3.24 9.08
C GLU A 14 12.45 2.95 10.35
N ALA A 15 13.10 2.88 11.52
CA ALA A 15 12.39 2.76 12.80
C ALA A 15 11.49 3.97 13.07
N VAL A 16 11.94 5.19 12.74
CA VAL A 16 11.12 6.41 12.85
C VAL A 16 9.95 6.37 11.87
N ARG A 17 10.16 5.93 10.63
CA ARG A 17 9.11 5.80 9.60
C ARG A 17 7.99 4.85 10.03
N ARG A 18 8.34 3.80 10.76
CA ARG A 18 7.39 2.83 11.33
C ARG A 18 6.75 3.28 12.64
N GLY A 19 7.06 4.49 13.12
CA GLY A 19 6.56 5.00 14.40
C GLY A 19 7.11 4.25 15.62
N LEU A 20 8.21 3.50 15.48
CA LEU A 20 8.78 2.73 16.58
C LEU A 20 9.55 3.63 17.55
N GLU A 21 9.45 3.31 18.84
CA GLU A 21 10.09 4.04 19.94
C GLU A 21 10.66 3.09 21.00
N GLY A 22 11.56 3.60 21.83
CA GLY A 22 12.11 2.87 22.98
C GLY A 22 12.68 1.51 22.61
N LEU A 23 12.23 0.47 23.30
CA LEU A 23 12.70 -0.91 23.12
C LEU A 23 12.27 -1.50 21.77
N ALA A 24 11.08 -1.15 21.26
CA ALA A 24 10.61 -1.66 19.97
C ALA A 24 11.51 -1.20 18.80
N ALA A 25 11.99 0.04 18.84
CA ALA A 25 12.95 0.54 17.86
C ALA A 25 14.30 -0.19 17.97
N VAL A 26 14.73 -0.53 19.19
CA VAL A 26 15.97 -1.29 19.42
C VAL A 26 15.87 -2.70 18.85
N GLU A 27 14.78 -3.42 19.16
CA GLU A 27 14.54 -4.77 18.67
C GLU A 27 14.53 -4.82 17.14
N PHE A 28 13.85 -3.87 16.49
CA PHE A 28 13.82 -3.76 15.04
C PHE A 28 15.23 -3.60 14.42
N ILE A 29 16.06 -2.73 14.99
CA ILE A 29 17.42 -2.50 14.48
C ILE A 29 18.29 -3.76 14.72
N GLN A 30 18.10 -4.45 15.84
CA GLN A 30 18.81 -5.69 16.16
C GLN A 30 18.44 -6.84 15.22
N GLN A 31 17.17 -6.95 14.81
CA GLN A 31 16.73 -7.90 13.78
C GLN A 31 17.44 -7.69 12.44
N SER A 32 17.89 -6.47 12.16
CA SER A 32 18.69 -6.14 10.97
C SER A 32 20.18 -6.49 11.12
N GLY A 33 20.58 -7.14 12.22
CA GLY A 33 21.96 -7.55 12.48
C GLY A 33 22.84 -6.49 13.15
N TYR A 34 22.25 -5.38 13.62
CA TYR A 34 23.02 -4.29 14.24
C TYR A 34 22.78 -4.20 15.74
N ALA A 35 23.86 -4.32 16.52
CA ALA A 35 23.84 -4.00 17.94
C ALA A 35 23.51 -2.50 18.13
N MET A 36 22.47 -2.24 18.92
CA MET A 36 21.93 -0.91 19.20
C MET A 36 21.35 -0.85 20.63
N THR A 37 21.43 0.32 21.25
CA THR A 37 20.81 0.64 22.56
C THR A 37 19.90 1.86 22.41
N PRO A 38 18.96 2.12 23.34
CA PRO A 38 18.10 3.31 23.28
C PRO A 38 18.91 4.62 23.22
N ALA A 39 19.98 4.73 24.02
CA ALA A 39 20.88 5.87 23.98
C ALA A 39 21.63 6.00 22.65
N GLY A 40 21.99 4.87 22.02
CA GLY A 40 22.58 4.83 20.68
C GLY A 40 21.65 5.39 19.62
N ILE A 41 20.36 5.03 19.66
CA ILE A 41 19.33 5.56 18.75
C ILE A 41 19.24 7.08 18.90
N VAL A 42 19.13 7.58 20.14
CA VAL A 42 19.07 9.03 20.41
C VAL A 42 20.31 9.75 19.87
N LYS A 43 21.50 9.17 20.02
CA LYS A 43 22.75 9.73 19.45
C LYS A 43 22.69 9.81 17.93
N HIS A 44 22.21 8.76 17.25
CA HIS A 44 22.07 8.76 15.79
C HIS A 44 21.03 9.77 15.32
N LEU A 45 19.89 9.87 16.00
CA LEU A 45 18.86 10.87 15.70
C LEU A 45 19.40 12.28 15.86
N ARG A 46 20.11 12.58 16.95
CA ARG A 46 20.72 13.91 17.17
C ARG A 46 21.72 14.27 16.08
N ALA A 47 22.52 13.30 15.60
CA ALA A 47 23.45 13.52 14.50
C ALA A 47 22.76 13.84 13.16
N MET A 48 21.47 13.51 13.04
CA MET A 48 20.63 13.75 11.87
C MET A 48 19.61 14.88 12.12
N GLY A 49 19.86 15.81 13.04
CA GLY A 49 18.94 16.92 13.32
C GLY A 49 17.75 16.61 14.25
N GLY A 50 17.64 15.38 14.75
CA GLY A 50 16.63 14.94 15.70
C GLY A 50 15.46 14.17 15.08
N ARG A 51 14.59 13.61 15.93
CA ARG A 51 13.44 12.81 15.48
C ARG A 51 12.42 13.64 14.71
N GLY A 52 12.08 14.84 15.19
CA GLY A 52 11.11 15.73 14.52
C GLY A 52 11.56 16.08 13.11
N HIS A 53 12.81 16.47 12.93
CA HIS A 53 13.37 16.75 11.61
C HIS A 53 13.26 15.56 10.64
N ILE A 54 13.58 14.35 11.10
CA ILE A 54 13.42 13.14 10.28
C ILE A 54 11.95 12.87 9.96
N GLN A 55 11.04 13.08 10.92
CA GLN A 55 9.61 12.94 10.67
C GLN A 55 9.12 13.93 9.61
N ASP A 56 9.57 15.19 9.66
CA ASP A 56 9.21 16.20 8.65
C ASP A 56 9.65 15.76 7.25
N LEU A 57 10.90 15.32 7.09
CA LEU A 57 11.43 14.82 5.81
C LEU A 57 10.68 13.56 5.32
N ILE A 58 10.24 12.69 6.23
CA ILE A 58 9.41 11.53 5.90
C ILE A 58 8.03 11.99 5.39
N HIS A 59 7.43 13.02 6.00
CA HIS A 59 6.15 13.58 5.55
C HIS A 59 6.27 14.28 4.19
N GLU A 60 7.42 14.87 3.89
CA GLU A 60 7.75 15.40 2.56
C GLU A 60 7.96 14.31 1.50
N GLY A 61 7.90 13.03 1.88
CA GLY A 61 7.99 11.90 0.96
C GLY A 61 9.41 11.48 0.62
N MET A 62 10.43 11.99 1.32
CA MET A 62 11.82 11.60 1.08
C MET A 62 12.05 10.12 1.45
N SER A 63 12.84 9.42 0.63
CA SER A 63 13.35 8.09 0.93
C SER A 63 14.42 8.12 2.03
N ASN A 64 14.67 6.98 2.68
CA ASN A 64 15.71 6.91 3.73
C ASN A 64 17.11 7.30 3.19
N PHE A 65 17.38 6.99 1.91
CA PHE A 65 18.61 7.37 1.24
C PHE A 65 18.72 8.89 1.07
N GLU A 66 17.66 9.54 0.59
CA GLU A 66 17.65 11.01 0.41
C GLU A 66 17.79 11.74 1.74
N ILE A 67 17.13 11.25 2.80
CA ILE A 67 17.27 11.80 4.16
C ILE A 67 18.73 11.72 4.62
N LEU A 68 19.38 10.56 4.44
CA LEU A 68 20.80 10.40 4.80
C LEU A 68 21.72 11.31 3.97
N GLN A 69 21.50 11.40 2.67
CA GLN A 69 22.30 12.26 1.79
C GLN A 69 22.15 13.73 2.16
N GLY A 70 20.93 14.16 2.55
CA GLY A 70 20.68 15.50 3.06
C GLY A 70 21.35 15.78 4.40
N CYS A 71 21.39 14.79 5.31
CA CYS A 71 22.04 14.94 6.62
C CYS A 71 23.58 14.90 6.55
N PHE A 72 24.14 14.18 5.57
CA PHE A 72 25.58 13.96 5.42
C PHE A 72 26.01 14.13 3.95
N PRO A 73 26.03 15.37 3.41
CA PRO A 73 26.29 15.62 1.99
C PRO A 73 27.71 15.25 1.55
N GLU A 74 28.68 15.30 2.48
CA GLU A 74 30.09 14.98 2.23
C GLU A 74 30.39 13.48 2.16
N ASP A 75 29.41 12.63 2.52
CA ASP A 75 29.57 11.19 2.54
C ASP A 75 29.24 10.57 1.17
N ASP A 76 30.10 9.65 0.70
CA ASP A 76 29.79 8.81 -0.46
C ASP A 76 28.83 7.68 -0.05
N LEU A 77 27.55 7.91 -0.30
CA LEU A 77 26.46 6.95 -0.04
C LEU A 77 26.07 6.16 -1.30
N SER A 78 26.82 6.24 -2.40
CA SER A 78 26.47 5.58 -3.68
C SER A 78 26.11 4.09 -3.55
N HIS A 79 26.81 3.38 -2.66
CA HIS A 79 26.58 1.97 -2.31
C HIS A 79 25.24 1.68 -1.62
N MET A 80 24.58 2.69 -1.06
CA MET A 80 23.27 2.58 -0.40
C MET A 80 22.11 2.98 -1.31
N LYS A 81 22.39 3.41 -2.55
CA LYS A 81 21.35 3.81 -3.48
C LYS A 81 20.42 2.61 -3.72
N PRO A 82 19.11 2.73 -3.48
CA PRO A 82 18.19 1.65 -3.76
C PRO A 82 18.26 1.36 -5.26
N VAL A 83 18.59 0.10 -5.59
CA VAL A 83 18.50 -0.37 -6.97
C VAL A 83 17.02 -0.37 -7.32
N PRO A 84 16.60 0.35 -8.39
CA PRO A 84 15.21 0.29 -8.81
C PRO A 84 14.86 -1.17 -9.10
N PRO A 85 13.70 -1.66 -8.64
CA PRO A 85 13.32 -3.05 -8.85
C PRO A 85 13.36 -3.35 -10.34
N SER A 86 13.85 -4.53 -10.69
CA SER A 86 13.83 -4.96 -12.08
C SER A 86 12.38 -5.05 -12.57
N GLN A 87 12.16 -4.89 -13.87
CA GLN A 87 10.81 -5.06 -14.44
C GLN A 87 10.25 -6.44 -14.08
N GLU A 88 11.10 -7.46 -14.06
CA GLU A 88 10.74 -8.82 -13.64
C GLU A 88 10.24 -8.85 -12.19
N GLU A 89 10.90 -8.17 -11.24
CA GLU A 89 10.44 -8.08 -9.84
C GLU A 89 9.09 -7.38 -9.68
N LEU A 90 8.83 -6.35 -10.50
CA LEU A 90 7.56 -5.63 -10.52
C LEU A 90 6.39 -6.53 -10.96
N PHE A 91 6.64 -7.52 -11.83
CA PHE A 91 5.63 -8.43 -12.37
C PHE A 91 5.73 -9.88 -11.83
N ALA A 92 6.76 -10.22 -11.04
CA ALA A 92 6.99 -11.55 -10.48
C ALA A 92 5.96 -11.97 -9.40
N HIS A 93 5.03 -11.09 -9.04
CA HIS A 93 3.90 -11.39 -8.16
C HIS A 93 2.87 -12.35 -8.79
N GLY A 94 3.16 -12.89 -9.99
CA GLY A 94 2.37 -13.94 -10.66
C GLY A 94 2.83 -15.38 -10.44
N GLY A 95 3.95 -15.65 -9.75
CA GLY A 95 4.34 -17.05 -9.55
C GLY A 95 5.67 -17.27 -8.84
N SER A 96 5.65 -17.30 -7.51
CA SER A 96 6.24 -18.37 -6.69
C SER A 96 6.07 -18.00 -5.21
N SER A 97 5.14 -18.66 -4.51
CA SER A 97 5.00 -18.53 -3.06
C SER A 97 6.23 -19.16 -2.37
N SER A 98 7.10 -18.33 -1.80
CA SER A 98 7.87 -18.72 -0.61
C SER A 98 7.21 -18.08 0.60
N LEU A 99 6.60 -18.93 1.44
CA LEU A 99 5.80 -18.57 2.60
C LEU A 99 6.70 -18.05 3.74
N HIS A 100 6.75 -16.73 3.92
CA HIS A 100 6.96 -16.13 5.24
C HIS A 100 5.64 -15.51 5.72
N PRO A 101 5.22 -15.73 6.98
CA PRO A 101 3.93 -15.26 7.46
C PRO A 101 4.01 -13.75 7.74
N ILE A 102 3.59 -12.96 6.76
CA ILE A 102 3.27 -11.53 6.92
C ILE A 102 1.89 -11.46 7.58
N ALA A 103 1.80 -10.72 8.69
CA ALA A 103 0.54 -10.44 9.38
C ALA A 103 -0.53 -9.95 8.38
N PRO A 104 -1.80 -10.38 8.51
CA PRO A 104 -2.81 -10.09 7.50
C PRO A 104 -3.12 -8.59 7.49
N HIS A 105 -2.61 -7.88 6.48
CA HIS A 105 -3.26 -6.66 6.01
C HIS A 105 -4.65 -7.05 5.46
N PRO A 106 -5.70 -6.23 5.67
CA PRO A 106 -7.01 -6.51 5.13
C PRO A 106 -6.95 -6.46 3.61
N THR A 107 -6.87 -7.64 3.01
CA THR A 107 -7.10 -7.84 1.59
C THR A 107 -8.56 -7.48 1.31
N ASN A 108 -8.77 -6.59 0.34
CA ASN A 108 -10.04 -5.99 -0.09
C ASN A 108 -10.53 -4.77 0.69
N ILE A 109 -10.19 -3.59 0.15
CA ILE A 109 -10.89 -2.32 0.40
C ILE A 109 -12.32 -2.33 -0.17
N TYR A 110 -12.63 -3.26 -1.08
CA TYR A 110 -13.94 -3.44 -1.70
C TYR A 110 -14.57 -4.76 -1.28
N GLU A 111 -15.74 -4.72 -0.66
CA GLU A 111 -16.51 -5.93 -0.35
C GLU A 111 -17.00 -6.57 -1.65
N LEU A 112 -16.26 -7.57 -2.15
CA LEU A 112 -16.68 -8.40 -3.28
C LEU A 112 -17.80 -9.33 -2.82
N ARG A 113 -19.05 -8.96 -3.09
CA ARG A 113 -20.20 -9.82 -2.86
C ARG A 113 -20.55 -10.59 -4.13
N LYS A 114 -20.38 -11.92 -4.10
CA LYS A 114 -20.88 -12.79 -5.17
C LYS A 114 -22.41 -12.81 -5.13
N MET A 115 -23.04 -12.46 -6.25
CA MET A 115 -24.49 -12.55 -6.43
C MET A 115 -24.81 -13.54 -7.54
N ALA A 116 -25.88 -14.31 -7.37
CA ALA A 116 -26.42 -15.20 -8.40
C ALA A 116 -27.78 -14.65 -8.85
N ILE A 117 -27.89 -14.29 -10.13
CA ILE A 117 -29.13 -13.77 -10.70
C ILE A 117 -29.74 -14.85 -11.59
N LYS A 118 -31.02 -15.13 -11.40
CA LYS A 118 -31.78 -16.00 -12.31
C LYS A 118 -32.27 -15.16 -13.48
N VAL A 119 -31.89 -15.56 -14.68
CA VAL A 119 -32.27 -14.90 -15.92
C VAL A 119 -33.30 -15.76 -16.64
N PRO A 120 -34.42 -15.20 -17.15
CA PRO A 120 -35.36 -15.94 -17.99
C PRO A 120 -34.67 -16.53 -19.23
N ALA A 121 -35.09 -17.72 -19.66
CA ALA A 121 -34.49 -18.43 -20.79
C ALA A 121 -34.49 -17.59 -22.08
N ASP A 122 -35.58 -16.86 -22.34
CA ASP A 122 -35.74 -16.03 -23.53
C ASP A 122 -34.70 -14.90 -23.58
N LEU A 123 -34.37 -14.30 -22.44
CA LEU A 123 -33.37 -13.24 -22.35
C LEU A 123 -31.95 -13.81 -22.57
N TYR A 124 -31.67 -14.99 -22.04
CA TYR A 124 -30.40 -15.67 -22.30
C TYR A 124 -30.20 -15.99 -23.79
N GLU A 125 -31.24 -16.48 -24.45
CA GLU A 125 -31.23 -16.76 -25.88
C GLU A 125 -31.13 -15.49 -26.73
N ALA A 126 -31.81 -14.40 -26.34
CA ALA A 126 -31.70 -13.12 -27.01
C ALA A 126 -30.26 -12.58 -26.99
N ILE A 127 -29.58 -12.67 -25.84
CA ILE A 127 -28.17 -12.27 -25.70
C ILE A 127 -27.27 -13.17 -26.56
N ARG A 128 -27.55 -14.48 -26.60
CA ARG A 128 -26.79 -15.44 -27.42
C ARG A 128 -26.92 -15.16 -28.93
N LEU A 129 -28.08 -14.69 -29.38
CA LEU A 129 -28.30 -14.31 -30.77
C LEU A 129 -27.64 -12.96 -31.08
N ALA A 130 -27.77 -11.98 -30.19
CA ALA A 130 -27.15 -10.67 -30.33
C ALA A 130 -25.61 -10.75 -30.35
N SER A 131 -25.00 -11.60 -29.51
CA SER A 131 -23.54 -11.77 -29.48
C SER A 131 -22.99 -12.26 -30.83
N LYS A 132 -23.74 -13.11 -31.54
CA LYS A 132 -23.38 -13.57 -32.89
C LYS A 132 -23.50 -12.46 -33.93
N ALA A 133 -24.50 -11.59 -33.81
CA ALA A 133 -24.70 -10.47 -34.72
C ALA A 133 -23.65 -9.35 -34.52
N GLU A 134 -23.24 -9.10 -33.27
CA GLU A 134 -22.27 -8.07 -32.91
C GLU A 134 -20.80 -8.54 -32.95
N GLY A 135 -20.56 -9.84 -33.15
CA GLY A 135 -19.20 -10.42 -33.15
C GLY A 135 -18.50 -10.37 -31.78
N LYS A 136 -19.26 -10.18 -30.69
CA LYS A 136 -18.76 -10.15 -29.32
C LYS A 136 -18.94 -11.49 -28.62
N SER A 137 -18.17 -11.74 -27.56
CA SER A 137 -18.45 -12.89 -26.70
C SER A 137 -19.76 -12.68 -25.94
N GLN A 138 -20.46 -13.78 -25.66
CA GLN A 138 -21.72 -13.72 -24.91
C GLN A 138 -21.52 -13.10 -23.52
N ASN A 139 -20.38 -13.38 -22.87
CA ASN A 139 -20.05 -12.83 -21.56
C ASN A 139 -19.82 -11.32 -21.60
N ASP A 140 -19.14 -10.82 -22.63
CA ASP A 140 -18.90 -9.37 -22.78
C ASP A 140 -20.23 -8.63 -22.95
N LEU A 141 -21.15 -9.20 -23.74
CA LEU A 141 -22.47 -8.61 -23.93
C LEU A 141 -23.32 -8.64 -22.65
N ILE A 142 -23.20 -9.69 -21.83
CA ILE A 142 -23.84 -9.75 -20.50
C ILE A 142 -23.28 -8.63 -19.60
N VAL A 143 -21.96 -8.44 -19.58
CA VAL A 143 -21.32 -7.38 -18.79
C VAL A 143 -21.75 -5.99 -19.27
N ASP A 144 -21.78 -5.74 -20.58
CA ASP A 144 -22.23 -4.47 -21.16
C ASP A 144 -23.67 -4.14 -20.74
N VAL A 145 -24.58 -5.12 -20.83
CA VAL A 145 -25.98 -4.97 -20.44
C VAL A 145 -26.12 -4.71 -18.94
N LEU A 146 -25.45 -5.50 -18.08
CA LEU A 146 -25.52 -5.33 -16.63
C LEU A 146 -24.93 -3.99 -16.18
N THR A 147 -23.82 -3.57 -16.78
CA THR A 147 -23.18 -2.27 -16.51
C THR A 147 -24.10 -1.12 -16.92
N THR A 148 -24.73 -1.22 -18.09
CA THR A 148 -25.70 -0.22 -18.58
C THR A 148 -26.95 -0.18 -17.69
N ALA A 149 -27.45 -1.33 -17.24
CA ALA A 149 -28.62 -1.38 -16.36
C ALA A 149 -28.32 -0.79 -14.97
N LEU A 150 -27.18 -1.16 -14.37
CA LEU A 150 -26.78 -0.68 -13.04
C LEU A 150 -26.46 0.82 -13.02
N SER A 151 -25.90 1.38 -14.10
CA SER A 151 -25.65 2.83 -14.20
C SER A 151 -26.93 3.68 -14.28
N ARG A 152 -28.06 3.06 -14.60
CA ARG A 152 -29.37 3.72 -14.68
C ARG A 152 -30.22 3.55 -13.43
N VAL A 153 -29.74 2.86 -12.40
CA VAL A 153 -30.49 2.71 -11.15
C VAL A 153 -30.42 4.04 -10.39
N PRO A 154 -31.53 4.78 -10.24
CA PRO A 154 -31.54 5.98 -9.40
C PRO A 154 -31.27 5.58 -7.94
N LEU A 155 -30.39 6.33 -7.28
CA LEU A 155 -30.11 6.26 -5.83
C LEU A 155 -31.39 6.61 -5.05
N HIS A 156 -32.33 5.68 -4.92
CA HIS A 156 -33.47 5.85 -4.01
C HIS A 156 -32.98 5.61 -2.58
N GLY A 157 -32.64 6.70 -1.90
CA GLY A 157 -32.28 6.75 -0.49
C GLY A 157 -32.48 8.13 0.12
N GLY A 158 -33.46 8.90 -0.36
CA GLY A 158 -33.86 10.18 0.21
C GLY A 158 -35.35 10.15 0.53
N GLU A 159 -35.65 10.14 1.84
CA GLU A 159 -36.93 10.25 2.57
C GLU A 159 -36.85 9.20 3.72
N GLU A 160 -36.81 9.54 5.01
CA GLU A 160 -37.58 10.55 5.74
C GLU A 160 -36.72 11.18 6.87
N HIS A 161 -36.73 12.51 6.97
CA HIS A 161 -36.34 13.23 8.19
C HIS A 161 -37.60 13.32 9.06
N PRO A 162 -37.66 12.72 10.27
CA PRO A 162 -38.69 13.11 11.21
C PRO A 162 -38.29 14.48 11.78
N ALA A 163 -39.06 15.50 11.40
CA ALA A 163 -39.11 16.75 12.15
C ALA A 163 -39.53 16.40 13.58
N SER A 164 -38.59 16.50 14.53
CA SER A 164 -38.94 16.46 15.95
C SER A 164 -39.56 17.81 16.30
N ASP A 165 -40.87 17.76 16.55
CA ASP A 165 -41.63 18.83 17.19
C ASP A 165 -40.91 19.32 18.46
N TYR A 166 -40.74 20.64 18.55
CA TYR A 166 -40.48 21.34 19.80
C TYR A 166 -41.83 21.66 20.44
N ASP A 167 -42.08 21.10 21.62
CA ASP A 167 -42.98 21.66 22.64
C ASP A 167 -42.14 22.07 23.86
#